data_AF-A0A7C5E2U3-F1
#
_entry.id   AF-A0A7C5E2U3-F1
#
_cell.length_a   1.000
_cell.length_b   1.000
_cell.length_c   1.000
_cell.angle_alpha   90.00
_cell.angle_beta   90.00
_cell.angle_gamma   90.00
#
_symmetry.space_group_name_H-M   'P 1'
#
loop_
_entity.id
_entity.type
_entity.pdbx_description
1 polymer ?
#
loop_
_entity_poly.entity_id
_entity_poly.type
_entity_poly.pdbx_seq_one_letter_code
_entity_poly.pdbx_strand_id
1 'polypeptide(L)'
;MEDLFCAAPFFWILTIGAIVVFAVISQQNREKQKAAWRRLAAAHKLEFVPNDNFFSRGGYVTGSYRGYPLKLETIEKSHGKSSVTYTRLEIFAHRRPAEQHTISFEEALDRFGFLSLPYELPGKIKAEPGCEPIYYEQQGVIQDVKFLESLINLLSSLAEAYPVVVAGGTEALPKLHPALGSEVLGEVASRLLRDIIEESARRLAHRAPWLLCPTCLTRFGPHTWEFSWWSSSTYYGCRTCRQNRKYLEGKVMAVLDSQMGAEPIQRDQEIRVSWSARRELFDFDAVEIIEATDEDVERFAVQVGNDTDPTREPRYKEMQCVVSPGCGLSENTIRILEHTFGQIEVN
;
A
#
# COMPACT_ATOMS: atom_id res chain seq x y z
N MET A 1 -10.40 59.49 39.17
CA MET A 1 -10.23 59.27 37.72
C MET A 1 -8.92 59.91 37.21
N GLU A 2 -8.33 60.86 37.94
CA GLU A 2 -7.04 61.48 37.60
C GLU A 2 -5.81 60.61 37.91
N ASP A 3 -5.89 59.68 38.88
CA ASP A 3 -4.77 58.78 39.21
C ASP A 3 -4.47 57.72 38.14
N LEU A 4 -5.40 57.44 37.22
CA LEU A 4 -5.17 56.48 36.13
C LEU A 4 -4.23 57.05 35.04
N PHE A 5 -4.14 58.37 34.91
CA PHE A 5 -3.28 59.01 33.91
C PHE A 5 -1.80 59.02 34.30
N CYS A 6 -1.48 59.02 35.60
CA CYS A 6 -0.09 58.97 36.08
C CYS A 6 0.59 57.60 35.86
N ALA A 7 -0.17 56.50 35.73
CA ALA A 7 0.39 55.16 35.52
C ALA A 7 0.61 54.81 34.02
N ALA A 8 -0.02 55.53 33.09
CA ALA A 8 0.05 55.26 31.66
C ALA A 8 1.49 55.17 31.07
N PRO A 9 2.45 56.06 31.39
CA PRO A 9 3.81 55.96 30.85
C PRO A 9 4.57 54.72 31.32
N PHE A 10 4.32 54.23 32.54
CA PHE A 10 4.94 53.01 33.05
C PHE A 10 4.47 51.77 32.29
N PHE A 11 3.18 51.68 31.95
CA PHE A 11 2.63 50.59 31.12
C PHE A 11 3.24 50.58 29.71
N TRP A 12 3.45 51.75 29.10
CA TRP A 12 4.10 51.85 27.79
C TRP A 12 5.55 51.38 27.82
N ILE A 13 6.32 51.77 28.84
CA ILE A 13 7.72 51.33 28.99
C ILE A 13 7.80 49.82 29.18
N LEU A 14 6.94 49.23 30.03
CA LEU A 14 6.91 47.77 30.22
C LEU A 14 6.51 47.03 28.95
N THR A 15 5.52 47.55 28.20
CA THR A 15 5.06 46.96 26.94
C THR A 15 6.15 46.99 25.88
N ILE A 16 6.80 48.15 25.69
CA ILE A 16 7.92 48.29 24.74
C ILE A 16 9.08 47.41 25.17
N GLY A 17 9.42 47.37 26.46
CA GLY A 17 10.47 46.52 27.00
C GLY A 17 10.20 45.03 26.72
N ALA A 18 8.97 44.57 26.95
CA ALA A 18 8.57 43.19 26.65
C ALA A 18 8.64 42.87 25.14
N ILE A 19 8.21 43.81 24.27
CA ILE A 19 8.31 43.67 22.81
C ILE A 19 9.78 43.56 22.37
N VAL A 20 10.67 44.40 22.91
CA VAL A 20 12.10 44.38 22.59
C VAL A 20 12.75 43.07 23.06
N VAL A 21 12.48 42.63 24.28
CA VAL A 21 13.00 41.35 24.80
C VAL A 21 12.51 40.19 23.93
N PHE A 22 11.23 40.16 23.57
CA PHE A 22 10.67 39.15 22.67
C PHE A 22 11.32 39.18 21.28
N ALA A 23 11.55 40.37 20.72
CA ALA A 23 12.23 40.53 19.43
C ALA A 23 13.67 40.01 19.47
N VAL A 24 14.42 40.31 20.55
CA VAL A 24 15.81 39.83 20.74
C VAL A 24 15.85 38.31 20.89
N ILE A 25 14.97 37.73 21.72
CA ILE A 25 14.87 36.26 21.89
C ILE A 25 14.51 35.60 20.56
N SER A 26 13.55 36.18 19.82
CA SER A 26 13.17 35.69 18.48
C SER A 26 14.34 35.73 17.50
N GLN A 27 15.09 36.83 17.46
CA GLN A 27 16.27 36.97 16.59
C GLN A 27 17.37 35.97 16.96
N GLN A 28 17.69 35.81 18.25
CA GLN A 28 18.68 34.83 18.70
C GLN A 28 18.26 33.39 18.34
N ASN A 29 16.98 33.05 18.50
CA ASN A 29 16.47 31.74 18.11
C ASN A 29 16.56 31.51 16.59
N ARG A 30 16.30 32.54 15.78
CA ARG A 30 16.49 32.48 14.32
C ARG A 30 17.95 32.25 13.94
N GLU A 31 18.90 32.95 14.57
CA GLU A 31 20.32 32.77 14.26
C GLU A 31 20.83 31.38 14.71
N LYS A 32 20.37 30.87 15.86
CA LYS A 32 20.64 29.49 16.29
C LYS A 32 20.09 28.47 15.28
N GLN A 33 18.86 28.66 14.81
CA GLN A 33 18.26 27.83 13.76
C GLN A 33 19.09 27.87 12.47
N LYS A 34 19.40 29.05 11.93
CA LYS A 34 20.21 29.21 10.71
C LYS A 34 21.56 28.50 10.87
N ALA A 35 22.23 28.66 12.02
CA ALA A 35 23.49 27.99 12.30
C ALA A 35 23.35 26.46 12.36
N ALA A 36 22.29 25.94 12.98
CA ALA A 36 22.00 24.51 12.99
C ALA A 36 21.74 23.96 11.58
N TRP A 37 20.91 24.63 10.79
CA TRP A 37 20.52 24.19 9.45
C TRP A 37 21.66 24.31 8.45
N ARG A 38 22.52 25.33 8.55
CA ARG A 38 23.77 25.40 7.77
C ARG A 38 24.71 24.23 8.08
N ARG A 39 24.86 23.85 9.35
CA ARG A 39 25.68 22.69 9.74
C ARG A 39 25.11 21.39 9.16
N LEU A 40 23.80 21.20 9.27
CA LEU A 40 23.10 20.06 8.67
C LEU A 40 23.31 20.02 7.16
N ALA A 41 23.12 21.16 6.48
CA ALA A 41 23.27 21.25 5.04
C ALA A 41 24.71 20.92 4.59
N ALA A 42 25.71 21.48 5.28
CA ALA A 42 27.12 21.19 5.01
C ALA A 42 27.46 19.70 5.23
N ALA A 43 26.95 19.08 6.29
CA ALA A 43 27.22 17.67 6.62
C ALA A 43 26.71 16.71 5.53
N HIS A 44 25.56 17.03 4.91
CA HIS A 44 24.90 16.16 3.94
C HIS A 44 24.98 16.65 2.49
N LYS A 45 25.84 17.65 2.21
CA LYS A 45 25.99 18.29 0.89
C LYS A 45 24.66 18.82 0.33
N LEU A 46 23.80 19.33 1.21
CA LEU A 46 22.57 20.03 0.85
C LEU A 46 22.85 21.53 0.72
N GLU A 47 21.93 22.25 0.09
CA GLU A 47 21.98 23.70 -0.05
C GLU A 47 21.15 24.36 1.05
N PHE A 48 21.75 25.30 1.77
CA PHE A 48 21.02 26.20 2.66
C PHE A 48 20.77 27.52 1.94
N VAL A 49 19.50 27.85 1.70
CA VAL A 49 19.10 29.10 1.06
C VAL A 49 18.63 30.07 2.16
N PRO A 50 19.38 31.16 2.43
CA PRO A 50 18.92 32.17 3.37
C PRO A 50 17.66 32.86 2.83
N ASN A 51 16.73 33.15 3.72
CA ASN A 51 15.57 33.96 3.40
C ASN A 51 15.67 35.26 4.20
N ASP A 52 16.06 36.33 3.53
CA ASP A 52 16.31 37.63 4.14
C ASP A 52 15.07 38.52 4.19
N ASN A 53 13.93 38.03 3.69
CA ASN A 53 12.66 38.74 3.80
C ASN A 53 12.29 38.89 5.28
N PHE A 54 12.20 40.14 5.73
CA PHE A 54 11.93 40.52 7.13
C PHE A 54 10.69 39.82 7.72
N PHE A 55 9.69 39.57 6.88
CA PHE A 55 8.43 38.92 7.24
C PHE A 55 8.46 37.39 7.16
N SER A 56 9.33 36.79 6.34
CA SER A 56 9.43 35.33 6.25
C SER A 56 10.42 34.80 7.29
N ARG A 57 9.94 33.92 8.16
CA ARG A 57 10.73 33.42 9.29
C ARG A 57 11.58 32.22 8.87
N GLY A 58 12.81 32.51 8.42
CA GLY A 58 13.88 31.51 8.31
C GLY A 58 14.27 31.15 6.88
N GLY A 59 15.56 30.84 6.69
CA GLY A 59 16.03 30.17 5.47
C GLY A 59 15.54 28.73 5.41
N TYR A 60 15.76 28.05 4.30
CA TYR A 60 15.40 26.64 4.12
C TYR A 60 16.61 25.82 3.69
N VAL A 61 16.55 24.51 3.91
CA VAL A 61 17.51 23.55 3.36
C VAL A 61 16.83 22.78 2.23
N THR A 62 17.51 22.64 1.10
CA THR A 62 17.04 21.89 -0.05
C THR A 62 18.17 21.06 -0.66
N GLY A 63 17.86 20.03 -1.43
CA GLY A 63 18.87 19.25 -2.15
C GLY A 63 18.42 17.83 -2.40
N SER A 64 19.39 16.94 -2.65
CA SER A 64 19.14 15.50 -2.77
C SER A 64 19.79 14.74 -1.62
N TYR A 65 19.01 13.92 -0.93
CA TYR A 65 19.47 13.04 0.14
C TYR A 65 19.19 11.58 -0.24
N ARG A 66 20.24 10.75 -0.32
CA ARG A 66 20.15 9.36 -0.82
C ARG A 66 19.42 9.22 -2.17
N GLY A 67 19.52 10.25 -3.03
CA GLY A 67 18.85 10.27 -4.33
C GLY A 67 17.39 10.71 -4.31
N TYR A 68 16.87 11.21 -3.19
CA TYR A 68 15.53 11.77 -3.07
C TYR A 68 15.59 13.29 -2.87
N PRO A 69 14.76 14.09 -3.56
CA PRO A 69 14.63 15.50 -3.29
C PRO A 69 14.16 15.71 -1.84
N LEU A 70 14.78 16.66 -1.15
CA LEU A 70 14.54 16.98 0.24
C LEU A 70 14.30 18.47 0.39
N LYS A 71 13.33 18.85 1.23
CA LYS A 71 13.11 20.24 1.64
C LYS A 71 12.87 20.32 3.14
N LEU A 72 13.63 21.15 3.86
CA LEU A 72 13.43 21.48 5.27
C LEU A 72 13.18 22.98 5.39
N GLU A 73 12.01 23.35 5.88
CA GLU A 73 11.61 24.74 5.99
C GLU A 73 10.79 25.03 7.26
N THR A 74 10.61 26.31 7.53
CA THR A 74 9.69 26.79 8.55
C THR A 74 8.45 27.33 7.87
N ILE A 75 7.28 26.81 8.23
CA ILE A 75 5.99 27.28 7.70
C ILE A 75 5.16 27.89 8.83
N GLU A 76 4.26 28.82 8.47
CA GLU A 76 3.24 29.33 9.39
C GLU A 76 1.88 28.77 8.99
N LYS A 77 1.14 28.23 9.96
CA LYS A 77 -0.25 27.81 9.78
C LYS A 77 -1.16 28.71 10.58
N SER A 78 -2.20 29.21 9.94
CA SER A 78 -3.24 30.01 10.58
C SER A 78 -4.11 29.14 11.48
N HIS A 79 -4.24 29.52 12.75
CA HIS A 79 -5.13 28.92 13.74
C HIS A 79 -6.07 30.01 14.26
N GLY A 80 -7.14 30.27 13.51
CA GLY A 80 -8.07 31.36 13.80
C GLY A 80 -7.40 32.73 13.60
N LYS A 81 -7.19 33.47 14.71
CA LYS A 81 -6.59 34.82 14.71
C LYS A 81 -5.07 34.81 14.94
N SER A 82 -4.46 33.66 15.22
CA SER A 82 -3.02 33.53 15.42
C SER A 82 -2.38 32.71 14.30
N SER A 83 -1.09 32.97 14.03
CA SER A 83 -0.26 32.06 13.25
C SER A 83 0.62 31.24 14.19
N VAL A 84 0.75 29.95 13.90
CA VAL A 84 1.63 29.04 14.63
C VAL A 84 2.74 28.59 13.68
N THR A 85 3.97 28.68 14.15
CA THR A 85 5.16 28.28 13.39
C THR A 85 5.37 26.78 13.51
N TYR A 86 5.72 26.13 12.39
CA TYR A 86 6.05 24.71 12.30
C TYR A 86 7.39 24.52 11.59
N THR A 87 8.10 23.47 11.95
CA THR A 87 9.19 22.92 11.14
C THR A 87 8.59 21.81 10.27
N ARG A 88 8.79 21.91 8.95
CA ARG A 88 8.37 20.91 7.98
C ARG A 88 9.59 20.34 7.27
N LEU A 89 9.70 19.02 7.26
CA LEU A 89 10.70 18.28 6.48
C LEU A 89 9.97 17.40 5.48
N GLU A 90 10.24 17.56 4.20
CA GLU A 90 9.63 16.84 3.09
C GLU A 90 10.68 16.00 2.37
N ILE A 91 10.35 14.74 2.07
CA ILE A 91 11.10 13.87 1.15
C ILE A 91 10.17 13.47 0.01
N PHE A 92 10.58 13.77 -1.22
CA PHE A 92 9.80 13.45 -2.41
C PHE A 92 10.15 12.03 -2.87
N ALA A 93 9.23 11.09 -2.68
CA ALA A 93 9.40 9.75 -3.21
C ALA A 93 9.26 9.80 -4.74
N HIS A 94 10.34 9.49 -5.46
CA HIS A 94 10.23 9.32 -6.90
C HIS A 94 9.38 8.08 -7.19
N ARG A 95 8.42 8.20 -8.12
CA ARG A 95 7.84 7.02 -8.79
C ARG A 95 8.91 6.38 -9.66
N ARG A 96 9.77 5.58 -9.06
CA ARG A 96 10.63 4.65 -9.82
C ARG A 96 9.80 3.41 -10.16
N PRO A 97 9.96 2.84 -11.37
CA PRO A 97 9.42 1.53 -11.71
C PRO A 97 9.80 0.50 -10.64
N ALA A 98 8.91 -0.47 -10.38
CA ALA A 98 9.12 -1.48 -9.35
C ALA A 98 10.45 -2.24 -9.51
N GLU A 99 10.90 -2.41 -10.76
CA GLU A 99 12.12 -3.11 -11.17
C GLU A 99 13.42 -2.40 -10.77
N GLN A 100 13.36 -1.14 -10.34
CA GLN A 100 14.53 -0.35 -9.96
C GLN A 100 14.74 -0.27 -8.44
N HIS A 101 13.87 -0.89 -7.65
CA HIS A 101 14.02 -0.89 -6.20
C HIS A 101 14.97 -2.00 -5.77
N THR A 102 15.91 -1.64 -4.91
CA THR A 102 16.97 -2.55 -4.41
C THR A 102 16.56 -3.35 -3.19
N ILE A 103 15.44 -3.00 -2.55
CA ILE A 103 14.97 -3.61 -1.30
C ILE A 103 13.85 -4.62 -1.59
N SER A 104 13.80 -5.69 -0.79
CA SER A 104 12.73 -6.68 -0.90
C SER A 104 11.41 -6.14 -0.35
N PHE A 105 10.30 -6.81 -0.66
CA PHE A 105 8.99 -6.45 -0.11
C PHE A 105 8.94 -6.63 1.41
N GLU A 106 9.57 -7.68 1.91
CA GLU A 106 9.69 -7.98 3.34
C GLU A 106 10.51 -6.90 4.06
N GLU A 107 11.66 -6.52 3.50
CA GLU A 107 12.48 -5.43 4.06
C GLU A 107 11.72 -4.09 4.02
N ALA A 108 10.99 -3.81 2.94
CA ALA A 108 10.16 -2.62 2.82
C ALA A 108 9.07 -2.58 3.91
N LEU A 109 8.42 -3.70 4.18
CA LEU A 109 7.41 -3.82 5.24
C LEU A 109 8.01 -3.68 6.65
N ASP A 110 9.18 -4.25 6.89
CA ASP A 110 9.86 -4.16 8.19
C ASP A 110 10.21 -2.70 8.54
N ARG A 111 10.50 -1.88 7.53
CA ARG A 111 10.68 -0.42 7.67
C ARG A 111 9.40 0.31 8.11
N PHE A 112 8.22 -0.28 7.96
CA PHE A 112 6.96 0.25 8.52
C PHE A 112 6.58 -0.42 9.85
N GLY A 113 6.93 -1.70 10.04
CA GLY A 113 6.51 -2.52 11.18
C GLY A 113 7.34 -2.32 12.46
N PHE A 114 8.60 -1.86 12.35
CA PHE A 114 9.56 -1.89 13.47
C PHE A 114 10.35 -0.59 13.65
N LEU A 115 9.76 0.56 13.36
CA LEU A 115 10.38 1.83 13.70
C LEU A 115 10.31 2.08 15.21
N SER A 116 11.12 1.33 15.94
CA SER A 116 11.58 1.66 17.28
C SER A 116 12.47 2.90 17.13
N LEU A 117 11.85 4.06 17.07
CA LEU A 117 12.62 5.29 17.06
C LEU A 117 13.34 5.40 18.40
N PRO A 118 14.64 5.76 18.41
CA PRO A 118 15.39 5.90 19.65
C PRO A 118 14.91 7.10 20.49
N TYR A 119 13.89 7.82 20.03
CA TYR A 119 13.32 9.01 20.65
C TYR A 119 11.84 9.12 20.31
N GLU A 120 11.09 9.80 21.18
CA GLU A 120 9.72 10.21 20.91
C GLU A 120 9.69 11.27 19.81
N LEU A 121 8.73 11.15 18.88
CA LEU A 121 8.51 12.15 17.85
C LEU A 121 7.42 13.13 18.32
N PRO A 122 7.77 14.39 18.65
CA PRO A 122 6.79 15.41 19.08
C PRO A 122 5.91 15.95 17.93
N GLY A 123 6.06 15.39 16.73
CA GLY A 123 5.37 15.83 15.51
C GLY A 123 4.80 14.63 14.77
N LYS A 124 4.16 14.88 13.63
CA LYS A 124 3.47 13.84 12.86
C LYS A 124 4.15 13.60 11.52
N ILE A 125 4.21 12.35 11.10
CA ILE A 125 4.60 11.99 9.74
C ILE A 125 3.33 11.78 8.91
N LYS A 126 3.32 12.34 7.71
CA LYS A 126 2.21 12.28 6.77
C LYS A 126 2.72 11.90 5.39
N ALA A 127 1.84 11.34 4.57
CA ALA A 127 2.11 11.06 3.17
C ALA A 127 0.99 11.64 2.32
N GLU A 128 1.35 12.26 1.20
CA GLU A 128 0.39 12.78 0.23
C GLU A 128 -0.04 11.70 -0.77
N PRO A 129 -1.17 11.89 -1.48
CA PRO A 129 -1.65 10.94 -2.48
C PRO A 129 -0.64 10.57 -3.56
N GLY A 130 -0.59 9.28 -3.92
CA GLY A 130 0.09 8.84 -5.13
C GLY A 130 1.61 8.83 -5.04
N CYS A 131 2.15 8.54 -3.84
CA CYS A 131 3.59 8.60 -3.53
C CYS A 131 4.19 10.02 -3.56
N GLU A 132 3.38 11.06 -3.36
CA GLU A 132 3.86 12.44 -3.19
C GLU A 132 4.21 12.74 -1.71
N PRO A 133 4.92 13.85 -1.39
CA PRO A 133 6.00 13.82 -0.41
C PRO A 133 5.58 13.20 0.91
N ILE A 134 6.46 12.36 1.45
CA ILE A 134 6.37 11.96 2.84
C ILE A 134 7.00 13.10 3.63
N TYR A 135 6.24 13.67 4.55
CA TYR A 135 6.70 14.82 5.30
C TYR A 135 6.44 14.68 6.79
N TYR A 136 7.33 15.28 7.56
CA TYR A 136 7.19 15.46 9.00
C TYR A 136 6.86 16.91 9.32
N GLU A 137 5.92 17.12 10.25
CA GLU A 137 5.59 18.43 10.77
C GLU A 137 5.56 18.43 12.30
N GLN A 138 6.25 19.40 12.89
CA GLN A 138 6.26 19.67 14.32
C GLN A 138 6.03 21.16 14.60
N GLN A 139 5.22 21.47 15.61
CA GLN A 139 5.06 22.83 16.09
C GLN A 139 6.39 23.35 16.67
N GLY A 140 6.75 24.59 16.30
CA GLY A 140 7.99 25.24 16.70
C GLY A 140 9.14 25.07 15.71
N VAL A 141 10.33 25.46 16.16
CA VAL A 141 11.56 25.45 15.36
C VAL A 141 12.51 24.38 15.90
N ILE A 142 12.90 23.45 15.04
CA ILE A 142 13.84 22.37 15.40
C ILE A 142 15.27 22.84 15.16
N GLN A 143 16.08 22.84 16.22
CA GLN A 143 17.49 23.25 16.19
C GLN A 143 18.47 22.10 16.46
N ASP A 144 17.97 20.95 16.94
CA ASP A 144 18.79 19.78 17.18
C ASP A 144 19.13 19.10 15.85
N VAL A 145 20.40 19.19 15.47
CA VAL A 145 20.92 18.63 14.21
C VAL A 145 20.84 17.10 14.23
N LYS A 146 21.14 16.43 15.34
CA LYS A 146 21.12 14.95 15.40
C LYS A 146 19.71 14.41 15.25
N PHE A 147 18.73 15.10 15.85
CA PHE A 147 17.33 14.77 15.67
C PHE A 147 16.90 14.93 14.19
N LEU A 148 17.27 16.06 13.56
CA LEU A 148 16.97 16.29 12.13
C LEU A 148 17.62 15.22 11.24
N GLU A 149 18.86 14.82 11.48
CA GLU A 149 19.52 13.75 10.73
C GLU A 149 18.79 12.41 10.86
N SER A 150 18.38 12.06 12.08
CA SER A 150 17.66 10.83 12.35
C SER A 150 16.28 10.83 11.67
N LEU A 151 15.60 11.99 11.68
CA LEU A 151 14.34 12.19 10.96
C LEU A 151 14.50 12.12 9.44
N ILE A 152 15.55 12.73 8.87
CA ILE A 152 15.84 12.64 7.43
C ILE A 152 16.07 11.19 7.01
N ASN A 153 16.85 10.43 7.79
CA ASN A 153 17.08 9.01 7.54
C ASN A 153 15.78 8.20 7.59
N LEU A 154 14.93 8.48 8.58
CA LEU A 154 13.62 7.86 8.72
C LEU A 154 12.74 8.15 7.49
N LEU A 155 12.52 9.41 7.15
CA LEU A 155 11.66 9.79 6.03
C LEU A 155 12.18 9.26 4.69
N SER A 156 13.51 9.23 4.51
CA SER A 156 14.13 8.64 3.32
C SER A 156 13.90 7.13 3.24
N SER A 157 13.99 6.43 4.38
CA SER A 157 13.73 4.99 4.44
C SER A 157 12.27 4.66 4.13
N LEU A 158 11.34 5.50 4.62
CA LEU A 158 9.92 5.41 4.29
C LEU A 158 9.68 5.71 2.81
N ALA A 159 10.30 6.75 2.25
CA ALA A 159 10.16 7.12 0.84
C ALA A 159 10.66 6.04 -0.12
N GLU A 160 11.71 5.31 0.27
CA GLU A 160 12.22 4.15 -0.45
C GLU A 160 11.27 2.94 -0.35
N ALA A 161 10.75 2.67 0.85
CA ALA A 161 9.86 1.53 1.10
C ALA A 161 8.45 1.69 0.51
N TYR A 162 7.92 2.92 0.49
CA TYR A 162 6.55 3.22 0.11
C TYR A 162 6.13 2.61 -1.25
N PRO A 163 6.81 2.88 -2.38
CA PRO A 163 6.40 2.34 -3.67
C PRO A 163 6.51 0.80 -3.73
N VAL A 164 7.46 0.20 -3.02
CA VAL A 164 7.61 -1.26 -2.94
C VAL A 164 6.42 -1.89 -2.22
N VAL A 165 5.97 -1.28 -1.12
CA VAL A 165 4.80 -1.77 -0.38
C VAL A 165 3.51 -1.60 -1.17
N VAL A 166 3.32 -0.47 -1.88
CA VAL A 166 2.18 -0.30 -2.80
C VAL A 166 2.20 -1.37 -3.89
N ALA A 167 3.37 -1.64 -4.50
CA ALA A 167 3.51 -2.65 -5.54
C ALA A 167 3.31 -4.08 -5.04
N GLY A 168 3.66 -4.36 -3.79
CA GLY A 168 3.39 -5.64 -3.13
C GLY A 168 1.90 -5.90 -2.87
N GLY A 169 1.08 -4.85 -2.89
CA GLY A 169 -0.36 -4.97 -2.95
C GLY A 169 -0.98 -5.47 -1.64
N THR A 170 -1.97 -6.35 -1.75
CA THR A 170 -2.84 -6.72 -0.61
C THR A 170 -2.16 -7.57 0.46
N GLU A 171 -1.01 -8.16 0.16
CA GLU A 171 -0.18 -8.88 1.13
C GLU A 171 0.32 -7.95 2.26
N ALA A 172 0.37 -6.64 2.02
CA ALA A 172 0.77 -5.65 3.00
C ALA A 172 -0.34 -5.33 4.02
N LEU A 173 -1.62 -5.53 3.69
CA LEU A 173 -2.74 -5.03 4.51
C LEU A 173 -2.70 -5.55 5.95
N PRO A 174 -2.51 -6.87 6.22
CA PRO A 174 -2.47 -7.37 7.60
C PRO A 174 -1.29 -6.82 8.41
N LYS A 175 -0.17 -6.52 7.74
CA LYS A 175 1.05 -6.00 8.38
C LYS A 175 0.97 -4.50 8.65
N LEU A 176 0.23 -3.76 7.84
CA LEU A 176 0.01 -2.32 8.01
C LEU A 176 -1.11 -2.02 9.02
N HIS A 177 -2.04 -2.94 9.23
CA HIS A 177 -3.17 -2.73 10.14
C HIS A 177 -2.76 -2.32 11.56
N PRO A 178 -1.76 -2.96 12.23
CA PRO A 178 -1.29 -2.50 13.54
C PRO A 178 -0.75 -1.06 13.55
N ALA A 179 -0.15 -0.61 12.44
CA ALA A 179 0.41 0.74 12.32
C ALA A 179 -0.66 1.83 12.25
N LEU A 180 -1.93 1.49 11.96
CA LEU A 180 -3.04 2.46 11.99
C LEU A 180 -3.27 3.06 13.37
N GLY A 181 -2.96 2.33 14.44
CA GLY A 181 -3.04 2.83 15.81
C GLY A 181 -1.83 3.66 16.25
N SER A 182 -0.78 3.78 15.42
CA SER A 182 0.42 4.55 15.76
C SER A 182 0.16 6.05 15.71
N GLU A 183 0.52 6.78 16.77
CA GLU A 183 0.44 8.25 16.77
C GLU A 183 1.36 8.90 15.72
N VAL A 184 2.47 8.23 15.40
CA VAL A 184 3.49 8.72 14.48
C VAL A 184 3.20 8.31 13.05
N LEU A 185 2.95 7.00 12.84
CA LEU A 185 2.85 6.40 11.51
C LEU A 185 1.41 6.18 11.04
N GLY A 186 0.40 6.40 11.89
CA GLY A 186 -1.00 6.12 11.57
C GLY A 186 -1.49 6.83 10.32
N GLU A 187 -1.10 8.09 10.11
CA GLU A 187 -1.47 8.84 8.90
C GLU A 187 -0.78 8.28 7.64
N VAL A 188 0.50 7.89 7.73
CA VAL A 188 1.24 7.25 6.62
C VAL A 188 0.66 5.89 6.30
N ALA A 189 0.40 5.05 7.31
CA ALA A 189 -0.19 3.73 7.16
C ALA A 189 -1.59 3.82 6.54
N SER A 190 -2.43 4.75 7.02
CA SER A 190 -3.75 4.99 6.44
C SER A 190 -3.68 5.39 4.97
N ARG A 191 -2.75 6.28 4.61
CA ARG A 191 -2.53 6.67 3.21
C ARG A 191 -2.05 5.49 2.37
N LEU A 192 -1.06 4.73 2.86
CA LEU A 192 -0.49 3.59 2.15
C LEU A 192 -1.53 2.49 1.87
N LEU A 193 -2.41 2.22 2.83
CA LEU A 193 -3.55 1.31 2.63
C LEU A 193 -4.50 1.80 1.52
N ARG A 194 -4.81 3.10 1.49
CA ARG A 194 -5.64 3.68 0.40
C ARG A 194 -4.95 3.54 -0.94
N ASP A 195 -3.65 3.85 -1.03
CA ASP A 195 -2.88 3.74 -2.26
C ASP A 195 -2.86 2.28 -2.76
N ILE A 196 -2.70 1.28 -1.87
CA ILE A 196 -2.78 -0.14 -2.23
C ILE A 196 -4.16 -0.50 -2.79
N ILE A 197 -5.24 -0.03 -2.16
CA ILE A 197 -6.62 -0.30 -2.56
C ILE A 197 -6.95 0.34 -3.91
N GLU A 198 -6.63 1.63 -4.05
CA GLU A 198 -6.81 2.40 -5.29
C GLU A 198 -6.01 1.76 -6.44
N GLU A 199 -4.75 1.38 -6.18
CA GLU A 199 -3.88 0.75 -7.16
C GLU A 199 -4.38 -0.63 -7.60
N SER A 200 -4.85 -1.43 -6.64
CA SER A 200 -5.46 -2.72 -6.90
C SER A 200 -6.72 -2.60 -7.77
N ALA A 201 -7.61 -1.67 -7.42
CA ALA A 201 -8.83 -1.43 -8.20
C ALA A 201 -8.49 -0.97 -9.63
N ARG A 202 -7.59 0.01 -9.76
CA ARG A 202 -7.13 0.54 -11.05
C ARG A 202 -6.56 -0.56 -11.96
N ARG A 203 -5.72 -1.43 -11.41
CA ARG A 203 -5.04 -2.48 -12.20
C ARG A 203 -5.93 -3.67 -12.53
N LEU A 204 -6.81 -4.08 -11.61
CA LEU A 204 -7.40 -5.41 -11.65
C LEU A 204 -8.92 -5.42 -11.82
N ALA A 205 -9.65 -4.33 -11.53
CA ALA A 205 -11.11 -4.37 -11.46
C ALA A 205 -11.78 -4.92 -12.75
N HIS A 206 -11.33 -4.46 -13.92
CA HIS A 206 -11.89 -4.86 -15.22
C HIS A 206 -11.41 -6.23 -15.70
N ARG A 207 -10.33 -6.77 -15.11
CA ARG A 207 -9.73 -8.06 -15.48
C ARG A 207 -10.01 -9.16 -14.47
N ALA A 208 -10.45 -8.83 -13.25
CA ALA A 208 -10.58 -9.76 -12.14
C ALA A 208 -11.29 -11.09 -12.50
N PRO A 209 -12.37 -11.13 -13.31
CA PRO A 209 -13.00 -12.39 -13.72
C PRO A 209 -12.09 -13.34 -14.49
N TRP A 210 -11.03 -12.83 -15.13
CA TRP A 210 -10.08 -13.57 -15.98
C TRP A 210 -8.74 -13.85 -15.30
N LEU A 211 -8.53 -13.34 -14.08
CA LEU A 211 -7.29 -13.53 -13.33
C LEU A 211 -7.45 -14.69 -12.35
N LEU A 212 -6.48 -15.61 -12.34
CA LEU A 212 -6.45 -16.77 -11.46
C LEU A 212 -5.28 -16.65 -10.48
N CYS A 213 -5.50 -16.93 -9.20
CA CYS A 213 -4.41 -17.02 -8.23
C CYS A 213 -3.57 -18.29 -8.52
N PRO A 214 -2.24 -18.20 -8.68
CA PRO A 214 -1.42 -19.36 -9.00
C PRO A 214 -1.37 -20.40 -7.87
N THR A 215 -1.65 -20.00 -6.63
CA THR A 215 -1.62 -20.90 -5.46
C THR A 215 -3.00 -21.50 -5.18
N CYS A 216 -4.01 -20.65 -5.03
CA CYS A 216 -5.36 -21.09 -4.69
C CYS A 216 -6.15 -21.61 -5.89
N LEU A 217 -5.75 -21.25 -7.11
CA LEU A 217 -6.49 -21.48 -8.35
C LEU A 217 -7.95 -20.98 -8.29
N THR A 218 -8.21 -19.96 -7.49
CA THR A 218 -9.48 -19.23 -7.48
C THR A 218 -9.32 -17.91 -8.22
N ARG A 219 -10.41 -17.48 -8.87
CA ARG A 219 -10.48 -16.22 -9.59
C ARG A 219 -10.31 -15.05 -8.63
N PHE A 220 -9.95 -13.91 -9.18
CA PHE A 220 -9.92 -12.68 -8.43
C PHE A 220 -11.35 -12.14 -8.29
N GLY A 221 -11.62 -11.49 -7.15
CA GLY A 221 -12.92 -10.89 -6.86
C GLY A 221 -12.77 -9.61 -6.06
N PRO A 222 -13.88 -8.85 -5.92
CA PRO A 222 -13.91 -7.67 -5.06
C PRO A 222 -13.84 -8.09 -3.59
N HIS A 223 -13.10 -7.31 -2.81
CA HIS A 223 -13.03 -7.38 -1.36
C HIS A 223 -13.25 -6.00 -0.78
N THR A 224 -13.89 -5.93 0.38
CA THR A 224 -14.13 -4.66 1.08
C THR A 224 -13.11 -4.49 2.19
N TRP A 225 -12.51 -3.30 2.28
CA TRP A 225 -11.72 -2.85 3.41
C TRP A 225 -12.46 -1.74 4.15
N GLU A 226 -12.62 -1.87 5.46
CA GLU A 226 -13.28 -0.89 6.31
C GLU A 226 -12.22 -0.01 7.00
N PHE A 227 -12.22 1.30 6.72
CA PHE A 227 -11.35 2.26 7.39
C PHE A 227 -11.98 2.81 8.67
N SER A 228 -13.31 2.93 8.65
CA SER A 228 -14.14 3.36 9.78
C SER A 228 -15.57 2.86 9.56
N TRP A 229 -16.44 3.05 10.55
CA TRP A 229 -17.85 2.66 10.44
C TRP A 229 -18.64 3.39 9.33
N TRP A 230 -18.12 4.51 8.80
CA TRP A 230 -18.75 5.25 7.69
C TRP A 230 -17.96 5.17 6.38
N SER A 231 -16.80 4.53 6.35
CA SER A 231 -15.96 4.50 5.14
C SER A 231 -15.40 3.12 4.88
N SER A 232 -15.76 2.58 3.73
CA SER A 232 -15.18 1.37 3.16
C SER A 232 -14.66 1.65 1.75
N SER A 233 -13.78 0.79 1.27
CA SER A 233 -13.28 0.83 -0.10
C SER A 233 -13.13 -0.57 -0.64
N THR A 234 -13.35 -0.71 -1.95
CA THR A 234 -13.24 -2.00 -2.63
C THR A 234 -11.84 -2.15 -3.24
N TYR A 235 -11.21 -3.28 -3.00
CA TYR A 235 -9.99 -3.71 -3.69
C TYR A 235 -10.22 -5.06 -4.36
N TYR A 236 -9.27 -5.50 -5.19
CA TYR A 236 -9.39 -6.74 -5.95
C TYR A 236 -8.20 -7.66 -5.68
N GLY A 237 -8.50 -8.93 -5.45
CA GLY A 237 -7.52 -9.97 -5.17
C GLY A 237 -8.14 -11.36 -5.22
N CYS A 238 -7.33 -12.39 -5.05
CA CYS A 238 -7.78 -13.78 -4.96
C CYS A 238 -8.97 -13.93 -3.99
N ARG A 239 -10.06 -14.59 -4.41
CA ARG A 239 -11.24 -14.79 -3.53
C ARG A 239 -10.90 -15.53 -2.23
N THR A 240 -9.89 -16.39 -2.26
CA THR A 240 -9.46 -17.22 -1.12
C THR A 240 -8.40 -16.53 -0.26
N CYS A 241 -7.19 -16.30 -0.80
CA CYS A 241 -6.06 -15.80 -0.01
C CYS A 241 -5.86 -14.29 -0.08
N ARG A 242 -6.71 -13.57 -0.83
CA ARG A 242 -6.70 -12.10 -0.99
C ARG A 242 -5.47 -11.49 -1.65
N GLN A 243 -4.40 -12.23 -1.92
CA GLN A 243 -3.22 -11.72 -2.64
C GLN A 243 -3.61 -11.21 -4.02
N ASN A 244 -2.90 -10.20 -4.51
CA ASN A 244 -3.15 -9.61 -5.83
C ASN A 244 -1.87 -9.32 -6.63
N ARG A 245 -0.74 -9.87 -6.19
CA ARG A 245 0.58 -9.61 -6.75
C ARG A 245 0.89 -10.53 -7.93
N LYS A 246 0.56 -11.81 -7.82
CA LYS A 246 0.82 -12.83 -8.84
C LYS A 246 -0.49 -13.38 -9.37
N TYR A 247 -0.60 -13.54 -10.67
CA TYR A 247 -1.79 -14.10 -11.31
C TYR A 247 -1.43 -14.80 -12.61
N LEU A 248 -2.25 -15.78 -12.97
CA LEU A 248 -2.34 -16.34 -14.31
C LEU A 248 -3.55 -15.69 -15.00
N GLU A 249 -3.50 -15.54 -16.32
CA GLU A 249 -4.58 -14.97 -17.11
C GLU A 249 -4.94 -15.90 -18.26
N GLY A 250 -6.23 -16.20 -18.40
CA GLY A 250 -6.72 -17.11 -19.43
C GLY A 250 -7.97 -17.88 -19.02
N LYS A 251 -8.46 -18.67 -19.98
CA LYS A 251 -9.49 -19.69 -19.79
C LYS A 251 -8.88 -20.87 -19.03
N VAL A 252 -9.54 -21.33 -17.98
CA VAL A 252 -9.04 -22.40 -17.11
C VAL A 252 -9.74 -23.71 -17.47
N MET A 253 -8.95 -24.72 -17.83
CA MET A 253 -9.40 -26.07 -18.14
C MET A 253 -9.08 -26.99 -16.96
N ALA A 254 -10.11 -27.58 -16.36
CA ALA A 254 -9.91 -28.70 -15.43
C ALA A 254 -9.65 -29.97 -16.23
N VAL A 255 -8.46 -30.56 -16.06
CA VAL A 255 -8.03 -31.73 -16.82
C VAL A 255 -8.07 -32.96 -15.93
N LEU A 256 -8.77 -34.00 -16.39
CA LEU A 256 -8.75 -35.33 -15.80
C LEU A 256 -7.85 -36.22 -16.67
N ASP A 257 -6.58 -36.25 -16.29
CA ASP A 257 -5.51 -37.00 -16.95
C ASP A 257 -4.58 -37.55 -15.87
N SER A 258 -4.52 -38.87 -15.75
CA SER A 258 -3.69 -39.57 -14.75
C SER A 258 -2.18 -39.37 -14.97
N GLN A 259 -1.76 -38.95 -16.18
CA GLN A 259 -0.36 -38.68 -16.52
C GLN A 259 0.03 -37.22 -16.30
N MET A 260 -0.93 -36.31 -16.14
CA MET A 260 -0.66 -34.88 -15.97
C MET A 260 -0.25 -34.54 -14.54
N GLY A 261 0.91 -33.88 -14.40
CA GLY A 261 1.42 -33.40 -13.11
C GLY A 261 0.57 -32.30 -12.45
N ALA A 262 0.90 -31.97 -11.20
CA ALA A 262 0.13 -31.03 -10.38
C ALA A 262 0.30 -29.55 -10.76
N GLU A 263 1.42 -29.19 -11.41
CA GLU A 263 1.72 -27.82 -11.80
C GLU A 263 0.81 -27.37 -12.96
N PRO A 264 0.17 -26.18 -12.87
CA PRO A 264 -0.60 -25.63 -13.99
C PRO A 264 0.26 -25.44 -15.24
N ILE A 265 -0.27 -25.84 -16.40
CA ILE A 265 0.38 -25.63 -17.69
C ILE A 265 -0.34 -24.50 -18.42
N GLN A 266 0.35 -23.39 -18.67
CA GLN A 266 -0.17 -22.29 -19.47
C GLN A 266 0.28 -22.44 -20.93
N ARG A 267 -0.69 -22.48 -21.86
CA ARG A 267 -0.46 -22.47 -23.31
C ARG A 267 -1.39 -21.43 -23.94
N ASP A 268 -0.82 -20.45 -24.62
CA ASP A 268 -1.55 -19.33 -25.21
C ASP A 268 -2.46 -18.63 -24.18
N GLN A 269 -3.78 -18.68 -24.37
CA GLN A 269 -4.80 -18.10 -23.47
C GLN A 269 -5.47 -19.15 -22.59
N GLU A 270 -4.90 -20.35 -22.50
CA GLU A 270 -5.45 -21.47 -21.73
C GLU A 270 -4.52 -21.87 -20.59
N ILE A 271 -5.13 -22.14 -19.44
CA ILE A 271 -4.47 -22.64 -18.24
C ILE A 271 -5.04 -24.01 -17.95
N ARG A 272 -4.25 -25.06 -18.15
CA ARG A 272 -4.64 -26.44 -17.89
C ARG A 272 -4.21 -26.82 -16.49
N VAL A 273 -5.14 -27.33 -15.69
CA VAL A 273 -4.91 -27.73 -14.30
C VAL A 273 -5.38 -29.16 -14.11
N SER A 274 -4.47 -30.04 -13.67
CA SER A 274 -4.81 -31.44 -13.36
C SER A 274 -5.65 -31.52 -12.09
N TRP A 275 -6.92 -31.90 -12.23
CA TRP A 275 -7.73 -32.26 -11.06
C TRP A 275 -7.25 -33.60 -10.47
N SER A 276 -6.85 -34.56 -11.31
CA SER A 276 -6.40 -35.89 -10.87
C SER A 276 -5.21 -35.83 -9.91
N ALA A 277 -4.29 -34.89 -10.12
CA ALA A 277 -3.14 -34.69 -9.24
C ALA A 277 -3.47 -33.92 -7.95
N ARG A 278 -4.46 -33.02 -7.98
CA ARG A 278 -4.80 -32.14 -6.84
C ARG A 278 -5.90 -32.69 -5.93
N ARG A 279 -6.89 -33.37 -6.52
CA ARG A 279 -8.10 -33.90 -5.85
C ARG A 279 -8.93 -32.87 -5.07
N GLU A 280 -8.81 -31.59 -5.46
CA GLU A 280 -9.53 -30.46 -4.89
C GLU A 280 -10.15 -29.62 -6.02
N LEU A 281 -11.33 -29.03 -5.78
CA LEU A 281 -11.96 -28.10 -6.72
C LEU A 281 -11.25 -26.75 -6.73
N PHE A 282 -11.31 -26.10 -7.89
CA PHE A 282 -10.80 -24.76 -8.14
C PHE A 282 -11.72 -24.06 -9.13
N ASP A 283 -11.44 -22.79 -9.46
CA ASP A 283 -12.25 -22.09 -10.46
C ASP A 283 -11.79 -22.48 -11.86
N PHE A 284 -12.65 -23.17 -12.60
CA PHE A 284 -12.45 -23.53 -14.02
C PHE A 284 -13.61 -23.06 -14.89
N ASP A 285 -13.39 -23.05 -16.20
CA ASP A 285 -14.37 -22.62 -17.21
C ASP A 285 -14.82 -23.76 -18.13
N ALA A 286 -14.05 -24.85 -18.18
CA ALA A 286 -14.38 -26.05 -18.93
C ALA A 286 -13.61 -27.26 -18.37
N VAL A 287 -14.04 -28.45 -18.78
CA VAL A 287 -13.50 -29.74 -18.36
C VAL A 287 -12.98 -30.51 -19.58
N GLU A 288 -11.83 -31.15 -19.42
CA GLU A 288 -11.23 -32.02 -20.44
C GLU A 288 -10.85 -33.35 -19.79
N ILE A 289 -11.39 -34.46 -20.29
CA ILE A 289 -11.17 -35.80 -19.77
C ILE A 289 -10.39 -36.60 -20.81
N ILE A 290 -9.15 -36.98 -20.47
CA ILE A 290 -8.20 -37.58 -21.43
C ILE A 290 -7.92 -39.04 -21.07
N GLU A 291 -7.35 -39.26 -19.89
CA GLU A 291 -6.97 -40.57 -19.37
C GLU A 291 -7.38 -40.65 -17.90
N ALA A 292 -8.67 -40.95 -17.68
CA ALA A 292 -9.29 -41.03 -16.37
C ALA A 292 -10.18 -42.28 -16.26
N THR A 293 -10.26 -42.84 -15.05
CA THR A 293 -11.17 -43.97 -14.79
C THR A 293 -12.59 -43.47 -14.52
N ASP A 294 -13.60 -44.34 -14.66
CA ASP A 294 -14.98 -44.03 -14.23
C ASP A 294 -15.00 -43.52 -12.78
N GLU A 295 -14.23 -44.14 -11.89
CA GLU A 295 -14.14 -43.74 -10.48
C GLU A 295 -13.57 -42.31 -10.30
N ASP A 296 -12.55 -41.93 -11.07
CA ASP A 296 -12.00 -40.58 -11.03
C ASP A 296 -13.04 -39.54 -11.44
N VAL A 297 -13.76 -39.83 -12.52
CA VAL A 297 -14.80 -38.95 -13.06
C VAL A 297 -15.98 -38.85 -12.10
N GLU A 298 -16.44 -39.96 -11.53
CA GLU A 298 -17.52 -39.98 -10.54
C GLU A 298 -17.13 -39.18 -9.29
N ARG A 299 -15.91 -39.36 -8.77
CA ARG A 299 -15.41 -38.57 -7.63
C ARG A 299 -15.37 -37.07 -7.94
N PHE A 300 -14.91 -36.70 -9.14
CA PHE A 300 -14.92 -35.30 -9.58
C PHE A 300 -16.34 -34.75 -9.65
N ALA A 301 -17.26 -35.46 -10.31
CA ALA A 301 -18.65 -35.06 -10.45
C ALA A 301 -19.36 -34.94 -9.09
N VAL A 302 -19.07 -35.83 -8.14
CA VAL A 302 -19.59 -35.76 -6.76
C VAL A 302 -19.05 -34.53 -6.03
N GLN A 303 -17.77 -34.17 -6.21
CA GLN A 303 -17.25 -32.92 -5.64
C GLN A 303 -17.96 -31.71 -6.24
N VAL A 304 -18.10 -31.65 -7.56
CA VAL A 304 -18.79 -30.56 -8.27
C VAL A 304 -20.26 -30.45 -7.83
N GLY A 305 -20.97 -31.57 -7.72
CA GLY A 305 -22.36 -31.61 -7.26
C GLY A 305 -22.55 -31.24 -5.79
N ASN A 306 -21.51 -31.35 -4.96
CA ASN A 306 -21.51 -30.94 -3.55
C ASN A 306 -20.82 -29.58 -3.32
N ASP A 307 -20.40 -28.89 -4.37
CA ASP A 307 -19.77 -27.57 -4.24
C ASP A 307 -20.80 -26.53 -3.81
N THR A 308 -20.42 -25.74 -2.80
CA THR A 308 -21.29 -24.70 -2.21
C THR A 308 -20.78 -23.29 -2.49
N ASP A 309 -19.76 -23.14 -3.34
CA ASP A 309 -19.29 -21.82 -3.75
C ASP A 309 -20.31 -21.14 -4.67
N PRO A 310 -20.92 -20.02 -4.23
CA PRO A 310 -22.00 -19.35 -4.97
C PRO A 310 -21.56 -18.75 -6.30
N THR A 311 -20.24 -18.66 -6.55
CA THR A 311 -19.70 -18.16 -7.82
C THR A 311 -19.52 -19.29 -8.84
N ARG A 312 -19.27 -20.52 -8.39
CA ARG A 312 -19.01 -21.66 -9.27
C ARG A 312 -20.29 -22.43 -9.59
N GLU A 313 -21.09 -22.74 -8.57
CA GLU A 313 -22.28 -23.59 -8.68
C GLU A 313 -23.19 -23.22 -9.88
N PRO A 314 -23.56 -21.94 -10.11
CA PRO A 314 -24.47 -21.61 -11.19
C PRO A 314 -23.89 -21.87 -12.59
N ARG A 315 -22.57 -21.91 -12.71
CA ARG A 315 -21.86 -21.99 -14.00
C ARG A 315 -21.70 -23.42 -14.49
N TYR A 316 -21.71 -24.42 -13.60
CA TYR A 316 -21.35 -25.79 -13.98
C TYR A 316 -22.19 -26.34 -15.13
N LYS A 317 -23.51 -26.10 -15.11
CA LYS A 317 -24.45 -26.54 -16.16
C LYS A 317 -24.23 -25.87 -17.53
N GLU A 318 -23.42 -24.83 -17.58
CA GLU A 318 -23.09 -24.09 -18.80
C GLU A 318 -21.66 -24.41 -19.30
N MET A 319 -20.88 -25.17 -18.53
CA MET A 319 -19.50 -25.48 -18.88
C MET A 319 -19.42 -26.56 -19.94
N GLN A 320 -18.51 -26.39 -20.89
CA GLN A 320 -18.18 -27.43 -21.86
C GLN A 320 -17.37 -28.53 -21.16
N CYS A 321 -17.77 -29.79 -21.37
CA CYS A 321 -17.01 -30.97 -20.98
C CYS A 321 -16.63 -31.75 -22.24
N VAL A 322 -15.33 -31.93 -22.49
CA VAL A 322 -14.81 -32.69 -23.63
C VAL A 322 -14.21 -34.00 -23.14
N VAL A 323 -14.61 -35.12 -23.75
CA VAL A 323 -14.09 -36.46 -23.45
C VAL A 323 -13.31 -36.96 -24.66
N SER A 324 -12.04 -37.33 -24.43
CA SER A 324 -11.15 -37.94 -25.42
C SER A 324 -11.69 -39.32 -25.87
N PRO A 325 -11.54 -39.69 -27.15
CA PRO A 325 -12.18 -40.91 -27.69
C PRO A 325 -11.59 -42.17 -27.09
N GLY A 326 -10.34 -42.09 -26.61
CA GLY A 326 -9.60 -43.18 -26.01
C GLY A 326 -9.87 -43.39 -24.52
N CYS A 327 -10.64 -42.52 -23.85
CA CYS A 327 -10.79 -42.59 -22.39
C CYS A 327 -11.60 -43.83 -21.94
N GLY A 328 -12.49 -44.35 -22.80
CA GLY A 328 -13.22 -45.60 -22.53
C GLY A 328 -14.23 -45.53 -21.39
N LEU A 329 -14.78 -44.35 -21.08
CA LEU A 329 -15.77 -44.18 -20.01
C LEU A 329 -17.06 -44.95 -20.30
N SER A 330 -17.68 -45.48 -19.25
CA SER A 330 -18.97 -46.14 -19.34
C SER A 330 -20.10 -45.17 -19.69
N GLU A 331 -21.19 -45.66 -20.30
CA GLU A 331 -22.38 -44.85 -20.57
C GLU A 331 -22.96 -44.22 -19.29
N ASN A 332 -22.82 -44.89 -18.14
CA ASN A 332 -23.29 -44.36 -16.87
C ASN A 332 -22.53 -43.09 -16.48
N THR A 333 -21.20 -43.12 -16.60
CA THR A 333 -20.33 -41.97 -16.31
C THR A 333 -20.60 -40.80 -17.26
N ILE A 334 -20.85 -41.08 -18.55
CA ILE A 334 -21.25 -40.04 -19.50
C ILE A 334 -22.55 -39.36 -19.06
N ARG A 335 -23.58 -40.11 -18.64
CA ARG A 335 -24.84 -39.53 -18.13
C ARG A 335 -24.65 -38.68 -16.87
N ILE A 336 -23.75 -39.10 -15.97
CA ILE A 336 -23.39 -38.31 -14.77
C ILE A 336 -22.78 -36.98 -15.20
N LEU A 337 -21.86 -36.99 -16.14
CA LEU A 337 -21.26 -35.77 -16.67
C LEU A 337 -22.31 -34.88 -17.37
N GLU A 338 -23.27 -35.45 -18.12
CA GLU A 338 -24.29 -34.68 -18.85
C GLU A 338 -25.18 -33.97 -17.84
N HIS A 339 -25.54 -34.70 -16.77
CA HIS A 339 -26.25 -34.11 -15.66
C HIS A 339 -25.41 -33.04 -14.97
N THR A 340 -24.10 -33.19 -14.79
CA THR A 340 -23.27 -32.19 -14.08
C THR A 340 -23.02 -30.93 -14.91
N PHE A 341 -22.64 -31.07 -16.19
CA PHE A 341 -22.12 -29.98 -17.02
C PHE A 341 -23.07 -29.52 -18.15
N GLY A 342 -24.15 -30.24 -18.42
CA GLY A 342 -25.14 -29.89 -19.43
C GLY A 342 -24.72 -30.23 -20.87
N GLN A 343 -23.52 -29.82 -21.31
CA GLN A 343 -23.01 -30.10 -22.65
C GLN A 343 -21.76 -30.98 -22.60
N ILE A 344 -21.83 -32.13 -23.29
CA ILE A 344 -20.70 -33.04 -23.49
C ILE A 344 -20.40 -33.19 -24.97
N GLU A 345 -19.11 -33.10 -25.28
CA GLU A 345 -18.56 -33.43 -26.58
C GLU A 345 -17.64 -34.66 -26.44
N VAL A 346 -18.00 -35.75 -27.09
CA VAL A 346 -17.15 -36.95 -27.20
C VAL A 346 -16.47 -36.86 -28.56
N ASN A 347 -15.21 -36.46 -28.56
CA ASN A 347 -14.40 -36.31 -29.77
C ASN A 347 -13.53 -37.53 -29.99
#